data_AF-A0A9P1EB81-F1
#
_entry.id   AF-A0A9P1EB81-F1
#
_cell.length_a   1.000
_cell.length_b   1.000
_cell.length_c   1.000
_cell.angle_alpha   90.00
_cell.angle_beta   90.00
_cell.angle_gamma   90.00
#
_symmetry.space_group_name_H-M   'P 1'
#
loop_
_entity.id
_entity.type
_entity.pdbx_description
1 polymer ?
#
loop_
_entity_poly.entity_id
_entity_poly.type
_entity_poly.pdbx_seq_one_letter_code
_entity_poly.pdbx_strand_id
1 'polypeptide(L)'
;MAHHMVFGSMRGAAQKLLSQPKALLTTTRNFISEMRKEAFEGNIIRLLRSEIQYEIDNSLPSKPVPKFGPFMIDERPGEQWTRLNRKFGEKEEIKIDVTMFDGFVPVKKGGNISKEDEVYLHATMIVDIFKGENNDVLEFVCSAWPNSIEIRKVTMRMHGPATAQLYTGPPFKMNSITS
;
A
#
# COMPACT_ATOMS: atom_id res chain seq x y z
N MET A 1 35.28 -92.15 -2.17
CA MET A 1 35.77 -91.42 -3.35
C MET A 1 36.01 -89.98 -2.90
N ALA A 2 37.17 -89.61 -2.36
CA ALA A 2 38.52 -89.52 -2.95
C ALA A 2 38.68 -88.40 -3.99
N HIS A 3 39.34 -87.32 -3.53
CA HIS A 3 40.39 -86.50 -4.17
C HIS A 3 40.11 -85.65 -5.44
N HIS A 4 40.38 -84.33 -5.31
CA HIS A 4 41.35 -83.55 -6.13
C HIS A 4 41.52 -82.13 -5.52
N MET A 5 42.67 -81.72 -4.94
CA MET A 5 43.81 -80.98 -5.55
C MET A 5 43.43 -79.78 -6.45
N VAL A 6 44.05 -78.59 -6.49
CA VAL A 6 45.06 -77.84 -5.70
C VAL A 6 45.32 -76.49 -6.46
N PHE A 7 45.75 -75.42 -5.76
CA PHE A 7 46.46 -74.17 -6.15
C PHE A 7 46.02 -73.25 -7.33
N GLY A 8 45.96 -71.93 -7.05
CA GLY A 8 46.00 -70.86 -8.05
C GLY A 8 45.91 -69.46 -7.45
N SER A 9 46.85 -68.58 -7.79
CA SER A 9 47.18 -67.32 -7.10
C SER A 9 46.70 -66.05 -7.84
N MET A 10 46.59 -64.96 -7.06
CA MET A 10 46.77 -63.53 -7.42
C MET A 10 45.74 -62.74 -8.28
N ARG A 11 45.39 -61.58 -7.69
CA ARG A 11 45.22 -60.23 -8.29
C ARG A 11 43.97 -59.92 -9.14
N GLY A 12 43.06 -59.18 -8.50
CA GLY A 12 42.64 -57.84 -8.95
C GLY A 12 41.65 -57.73 -10.12
N ALA A 13 40.48 -57.15 -9.86
CA ALA A 13 39.83 -56.21 -10.77
C ALA A 13 38.75 -55.42 -10.02
N ALA A 14 38.73 -54.12 -10.27
CA ALA A 14 37.94 -53.11 -9.60
C ALA A 14 36.42 -53.33 -9.73
N GLN A 15 35.69 -53.11 -8.63
CA GLN A 15 34.28 -52.73 -8.70
C GLN A 15 34.20 -51.35 -9.35
N LYS A 16 33.85 -51.30 -10.65
CA LYS A 16 33.35 -50.07 -11.27
C LYS A 16 31.97 -49.78 -10.68
N LEU A 17 31.93 -48.97 -9.63
CA LEU A 17 30.74 -48.23 -9.25
C LEU A 17 30.32 -47.39 -10.46
N LEU A 18 29.16 -47.69 -11.04
CA LEU A 18 28.45 -46.78 -11.93
C LEU A 18 28.00 -45.58 -11.08
N SER A 19 28.90 -44.61 -10.92
CA SER A 19 28.57 -43.29 -10.42
C SER A 19 27.70 -42.60 -11.47
N GLN A 20 26.38 -42.64 -11.29
CA GLN A 20 25.53 -41.70 -12.02
C GLN A 20 25.91 -40.27 -11.62
N PRO A 21 25.94 -39.29 -12.55
CA PRO A 21 26.32 -37.93 -12.23
C PRO A 21 25.16 -37.27 -11.49
N LYS A 22 25.23 -37.25 -10.16
CA LYS A 22 24.28 -36.49 -9.31
C LYS A 22 24.26 -34.99 -9.66
N ALA A 23 25.29 -34.48 -10.33
CA ALA A 23 25.40 -33.08 -10.75
C ALA A 23 24.40 -32.68 -11.86
N LEU A 24 24.10 -33.57 -12.82
CA LEU A 24 23.22 -33.23 -13.95
C LEU A 24 21.75 -33.06 -13.52
N LEU A 25 21.29 -33.87 -12.58
CA LEU A 25 19.91 -33.82 -12.07
C LEU A 25 19.63 -32.55 -11.26
N THR A 26 20.63 -32.00 -10.57
CA THR A 26 20.49 -30.76 -9.79
C THR A 26 20.45 -29.53 -10.69
N THR A 27 21.29 -29.49 -11.73
CA THR A 27 21.31 -28.39 -12.71
C THR A 27 20.01 -28.30 -13.51
N THR A 28 19.45 -29.44 -13.96
CA THR A 28 18.17 -29.46 -14.68
C THR A 28 16.98 -29.04 -13.81
N ARG A 29 16.98 -29.39 -12.51
CA ARG A 29 15.93 -28.95 -11.57
C ARG A 29 15.96 -27.44 -11.33
N ASN A 30 17.16 -26.87 -11.21
CA ASN A 30 17.31 -25.42 -11.08
C ASN A 30 16.88 -24.71 -12.36
N PHE A 31 17.29 -25.20 -13.54
CA PHE A 31 16.89 -24.64 -14.83
C PHE A 31 15.37 -24.67 -15.05
N ILE A 32 14.69 -25.78 -14.75
CA ILE A 32 13.21 -25.87 -14.87
C ILE A 32 12.52 -24.91 -13.88
N SER A 33 13.07 -24.75 -12.68
CA SER A 33 12.55 -23.78 -11.69
C SER A 33 12.68 -22.34 -12.20
N GLU A 34 13.83 -21.98 -12.75
CA GLU A 34 14.07 -20.65 -13.36
C GLU A 34 13.14 -20.43 -14.55
N MET A 35 13.00 -21.40 -15.46
CA MET A 35 12.07 -21.27 -16.60
C MET A 35 10.61 -21.08 -16.15
N ARG A 36 10.18 -21.77 -15.09
CA ARG A 36 8.83 -21.60 -14.52
C ARG A 36 8.65 -20.23 -13.88
N LYS A 37 9.67 -19.74 -13.17
CA LYS A 37 9.68 -18.40 -12.59
C LYS A 37 9.61 -17.34 -13.67
N GLU A 38 10.44 -17.43 -14.72
CA GLU A 38 10.44 -16.52 -15.86
C GLU A 38 9.09 -16.52 -16.59
N ALA A 39 8.50 -17.70 -16.82
CA ALA A 39 7.18 -17.79 -17.45
C ALA A 39 6.09 -17.14 -16.58
N PHE A 40 6.17 -17.30 -15.25
CA PHE A 40 5.26 -16.67 -14.30
C PHE A 40 5.43 -15.15 -14.26
N GLU A 41 6.66 -14.65 -14.09
CA GLU A 41 6.97 -13.21 -14.08
C GLU A 41 6.60 -12.55 -15.41
N GLY A 42 6.92 -13.19 -16.54
CA GLY A 42 6.53 -12.75 -17.87
C GLY A 42 5.01 -12.68 -18.03
N ASN A 43 4.27 -13.63 -17.45
CA ASN A 43 2.81 -13.59 -17.43
C ASN A 43 2.28 -12.41 -16.59
N ILE A 44 2.82 -12.17 -15.40
CA ILE A 44 2.43 -11.03 -14.55
C ILE A 44 2.73 -9.70 -15.23
N ILE A 45 3.92 -9.54 -15.82
CA ILE A 45 4.28 -8.32 -16.55
C ILE A 45 3.33 -8.07 -17.72
N ARG A 46 2.97 -9.12 -18.47
CA ARG A 46 2.01 -9.02 -19.57
C ARG A 46 0.64 -8.56 -19.08
N LEU A 47 0.15 -9.14 -17.98
CA LEU A 47 -1.14 -8.76 -17.39
C LEU A 47 -1.12 -7.30 -16.92
N LEU A 48 -0.10 -6.89 -16.17
CA LEU A 48 0.02 -5.51 -15.69
C LEU A 48 0.10 -4.50 -16.84
N ARG A 49 0.87 -4.79 -17.90
CA ARG A 49 0.95 -3.92 -19.07
C ARG A 49 -0.37 -3.82 -19.82
N SER A 50 -1.08 -4.96 -19.95
CA SER A 50 -2.40 -4.98 -20.56
C SER A 50 -3.39 -4.13 -19.76
N GLU A 51 -3.35 -4.23 -18.44
CA GLU A 51 -4.21 -3.46 -17.55
C GLU A 51 -3.89 -1.96 -17.61
N ILE A 52 -2.61 -1.58 -17.52
CA ILE A 52 -2.18 -0.19 -17.65
C ILE A 52 -2.63 0.40 -18.99
N GLN A 53 -2.46 -0.34 -20.08
CA GLN A 53 -2.88 0.12 -21.40
C GLN A 53 -4.41 0.26 -21.48
N TYR A 54 -5.14 -0.73 -20.95
CA TYR A 54 -6.60 -0.68 -20.88
C TYR A 54 -7.08 0.55 -20.10
N GLU A 55 -6.49 0.85 -18.95
CA GLU A 55 -6.83 2.02 -18.15
C GLU A 55 -6.47 3.33 -18.85
N ILE A 56 -5.32 3.42 -19.53
CA ILE A 56 -4.96 4.61 -20.32
C ILE A 56 -5.97 4.87 -21.44
N ASP A 57 -6.41 3.81 -22.11
CA ASP A 57 -7.30 3.90 -23.27
C ASP A 57 -8.77 4.19 -22.88
N ASN A 58 -9.20 3.75 -21.69
CA ASN A 58 -10.58 3.88 -21.22
C ASN A 58 -10.79 4.97 -20.16
N SER A 59 -9.72 5.45 -19.52
CA SER A 59 -9.83 6.55 -18.55
C SER A 59 -10.16 7.86 -19.24
N LEU A 60 -11.06 8.64 -18.64
CA LEU A 60 -11.29 10.01 -19.07
C LEU A 60 -9.98 10.81 -18.94
N PRO A 61 -9.60 11.64 -19.94
CA PRO A 61 -8.47 12.53 -19.83
C PRO A 61 -8.66 13.53 -18.67
N SER A 62 -8.18 13.17 -17.49
CA SER A 62 -8.20 14.05 -16.32
C SER A 62 -6.94 14.91 -16.34
N LYS A 63 -7.11 16.21 -16.61
CA LYS A 63 -6.05 17.17 -16.30
C LYS A 63 -6.05 17.38 -14.79
N PRO A 64 -4.88 17.33 -14.11
CA PRO A 64 -4.82 17.62 -12.69
C PRO A 64 -5.41 19.01 -12.45
N VAL A 65 -6.34 19.09 -11.51
CA VAL A 65 -7.06 20.33 -11.21
C VAL A 65 -6.20 21.14 -10.24
N PRO A 66 -5.62 22.28 -10.64
CA PRO A 66 -4.67 22.99 -9.79
C PRO A 66 -5.35 23.75 -8.65
N LYS A 67 -6.68 23.95 -8.72
CA LYS A 67 -7.45 24.72 -7.74
C LYS A 67 -8.83 24.13 -7.52
N PHE A 68 -9.24 24.04 -6.27
CA PHE A 68 -10.60 23.70 -5.88
C PHE A 68 -11.17 24.82 -5.01
N GLY A 69 -12.09 25.60 -5.60
CA GLY A 69 -12.60 26.82 -4.97
C GLY A 69 -11.45 27.76 -4.56
N PRO A 70 -11.35 28.14 -3.27
CA PRO A 70 -10.29 29.03 -2.79
C PRO A 70 -8.98 28.30 -2.44
N PHE A 71 -8.92 26.97 -2.61
CA PHE A 71 -7.74 26.17 -2.31
C PHE A 71 -6.90 25.91 -3.55
N MET A 72 -5.59 25.99 -3.39
CA MET A 72 -4.61 25.47 -4.33
C MET A 72 -4.41 23.98 -4.04
N ILE A 73 -4.38 23.15 -5.07
CA ILE A 73 -4.10 21.71 -4.94
C ILE A 73 -2.61 21.48 -5.26
N ASP A 74 -1.89 20.83 -4.34
CA ASP A 74 -0.53 20.32 -4.54
C ASP A 74 -0.61 18.78 -4.55
N GLU A 75 -0.74 18.22 -5.76
CA GLU A 75 -0.68 16.79 -6.03
C GLU A 75 0.74 16.39 -6.42
N ARG A 76 1.31 15.45 -5.67
CA ARG A 76 2.68 14.98 -5.89
C ARG A 76 2.66 13.56 -6.44
N PRO A 77 3.18 13.33 -7.65
CA PRO A 77 3.21 11.99 -8.23
C PRO A 77 3.90 10.98 -7.31
N GLY A 78 3.21 9.87 -7.03
CA GLY A 78 3.71 8.79 -6.16
C GLY A 78 3.37 8.94 -4.68
N GLU A 79 2.83 10.09 -4.26
CA GLU A 79 2.31 10.24 -2.89
C GLU A 79 0.85 9.75 -2.83
N GLN A 80 0.48 9.11 -1.71
CA GLN A 80 -0.87 8.58 -1.48
C GLN A 80 -1.76 9.56 -0.70
N TRP A 81 -1.53 10.86 -0.87
CA TRP A 81 -2.29 11.91 -0.25
C TRP A 81 -2.24 13.18 -1.11
N THR A 82 -3.28 14.01 -1.02
CA THR A 82 -3.40 15.28 -1.74
C THR A 82 -3.36 16.43 -0.75
N ARG A 83 -2.56 17.46 -1.06
CA ARG A 83 -2.50 18.70 -0.27
C ARG A 83 -3.42 19.76 -0.83
N LEU A 84 -4.17 20.43 0.04
CA LEU A 84 -4.88 21.66 -0.27
C LEU A 84 -4.34 22.80 0.59
N ASN A 85 -3.93 23.89 -0.04
CA ASN A 85 -3.37 25.06 0.64
C ASN A 85 -4.20 26.31 0.37
N ARG A 86 -4.40 27.13 1.38
CA ARG A 86 -5.09 28.42 1.26
C ARG A 86 -4.60 29.41 2.31
N LYS A 87 -4.41 30.67 1.91
CA LYS A 87 -4.32 31.78 2.86
C LYS A 87 -5.72 32.29 3.23
N PHE A 88 -5.97 32.50 4.51
CA PHE A 88 -7.23 33.00 5.04
C PHE A 88 -6.99 34.30 5.82
N GLY A 89 -7.60 35.39 5.36
CA GLY A 89 -7.28 36.73 5.86
C GLY A 89 -5.80 37.08 5.63
N GLU A 90 -5.26 37.91 6.53
CA GLU A 90 -3.87 38.39 6.44
C GLU A 90 -2.87 37.51 7.21
N LYS A 91 -3.36 36.71 8.17
CA LYS A 91 -2.51 36.08 9.20
C LYS A 91 -2.67 34.58 9.31
N GLU A 92 -3.60 33.96 8.59
CA GLU A 92 -3.82 32.52 8.69
C GLU A 92 -3.46 31.82 7.39
N GLU A 93 -2.78 30.68 7.53
CA GLU A 93 -2.55 29.73 6.46
C GLU A 93 -3.21 28.40 6.84
N ILE A 94 -4.02 27.88 5.94
CA ILE A 94 -4.76 26.63 6.11
C ILE A 94 -4.16 25.62 5.14
N LYS A 95 -3.71 24.50 5.70
CA LYS A 95 -3.19 23.35 4.97
C LYS A 95 -4.05 22.14 5.30
N ILE A 96 -4.47 21.41 4.28
CA ILE A 96 -5.29 20.22 4.41
C ILE A 96 -4.58 19.09 3.69
N ASP A 97 -4.22 18.03 4.41
CA ASP A 97 -3.66 16.81 3.82
C ASP A 97 -4.75 15.73 3.87
N VAL A 98 -5.16 15.22 2.71
CA VAL A 98 -6.20 14.17 2.60
C VAL A 98 -5.58 12.91 2.04
N THR A 99 -5.71 11.78 2.73
CA THR A 99 -5.19 10.50 2.24
C THR A 99 -6.04 9.94 1.10
N MET A 100 -5.47 9.00 0.34
CA MET A 100 -6.27 8.02 -0.38
C MET A 100 -7.22 7.28 0.59
N PHE A 101 -8.28 6.67 0.04
CA PHE A 101 -9.25 5.96 0.87
C PHE A 101 -8.58 4.84 1.67
N ASP A 102 -8.76 4.87 2.98
CA ASP A 102 -8.12 3.99 3.97
C ASP A 102 -9.13 3.18 4.78
N GLY A 103 -10.43 3.31 4.47
CA GLY A 103 -11.49 2.49 5.03
C GLY A 103 -12.73 2.46 4.13
N PHE A 104 -13.61 1.51 4.38
CA PHE A 104 -14.91 1.45 3.70
C PHE A 104 -15.98 0.78 4.56
N VAL A 105 -17.24 1.11 4.29
CA VAL A 105 -18.43 0.48 4.89
C VAL A 105 -19.41 0.09 3.80
N PRO A 106 -19.90 -1.15 3.74
CA PRO A 106 -20.93 -1.55 2.78
C PRO A 106 -22.27 -0.90 3.11
N VAL A 107 -22.95 -0.36 2.11
CA VAL A 107 -24.27 0.24 2.26
C VAL A 107 -25.33 -0.88 2.22
N LYS A 108 -25.95 -1.17 3.36
CA LYS A 108 -27.08 -2.12 3.42
C LYS A 108 -28.32 -1.49 2.78
N LYS A 109 -28.55 -1.74 1.49
CA LYS A 109 -29.86 -1.46 0.87
C LYS A 109 -30.82 -2.60 1.16
N GLY A 110 -31.92 -2.29 1.84
CA GLY A 110 -33.03 -3.23 2.02
C GLY A 110 -33.59 -3.65 0.67
N GLY A 111 -33.38 -4.92 0.32
CA GLY A 111 -34.17 -5.70 -0.65
C GLY A 111 -34.36 -5.10 -2.06
N ASN A 112 -33.33 -5.12 -2.91
CA ASN A 112 -33.50 -5.43 -4.34
C ASN A 112 -32.14 -5.74 -5.01
N ILE A 113 -32.07 -6.88 -5.70
CA ILE A 113 -30.84 -7.61 -6.08
C ILE A 113 -30.27 -7.09 -7.43
N SER A 114 -30.05 -5.79 -7.60
CA SER A 114 -29.54 -5.29 -8.91
C SER A 114 -28.72 -4.00 -8.89
N LYS A 115 -28.30 -3.51 -7.72
CA LYS A 115 -27.36 -2.39 -7.67
C LYS A 115 -26.06 -2.92 -7.09
N GLU A 116 -24.96 -2.68 -7.79
CA GLU A 116 -23.59 -2.88 -7.32
C GLU A 116 -23.51 -2.52 -5.83
N ASP A 117 -22.82 -3.36 -5.04
CA ASP A 117 -22.68 -3.19 -3.61
C ASP A 117 -22.04 -1.81 -3.33
N GLU A 118 -22.88 -0.81 -3.11
CA GLU A 118 -22.45 0.57 -2.89
C GLU A 118 -21.66 0.59 -1.59
N VAL A 119 -20.45 1.15 -1.64
CA VAL A 119 -19.56 1.28 -0.49
C VAL A 119 -19.36 2.75 -0.17
N TYR A 120 -19.42 3.09 1.11
CA TYR A 120 -18.97 4.38 1.60
C TYR A 120 -17.49 4.30 1.93
N LEU A 121 -16.70 5.10 1.23
CA LEU A 121 -15.27 5.18 1.40
C LEU A 121 -14.93 6.22 2.47
N HIS A 122 -13.95 5.89 3.30
CA HIS A 122 -13.38 6.76 4.32
C HIS A 122 -12.02 7.26 3.85
N ALA A 123 -11.73 8.53 4.13
CA ALA A 123 -10.38 9.09 4.02
C ALA A 123 -10.01 9.80 5.33
N THR A 124 -8.73 9.70 5.71
CA THR A 124 -8.19 10.51 6.79
C THR A 124 -7.83 11.90 6.26
N MET A 125 -8.26 12.94 6.98
CA MET A 125 -7.97 14.33 6.66
C MET A 125 -7.28 15.01 7.83
N ILE A 126 -6.13 15.63 7.60
CA ILE A 126 -5.42 16.44 8.60
C ILE A 126 -5.53 17.91 8.19
N VAL A 127 -6.01 18.76 9.10
CA VAL A 127 -6.14 20.20 8.87
C VAL A 127 -5.21 20.94 9.81
N ASP A 128 -4.23 21.64 9.26
CA ASP A 128 -3.34 22.53 9.98
C ASP A 128 -3.76 23.98 9.74
N ILE A 129 -3.97 24.74 10.82
CA ILE A 129 -4.18 26.19 10.79
C ILE A 129 -2.97 26.85 11.45
N PHE A 130 -2.18 27.53 10.64
CA PHE A 130 -1.02 28.30 11.09
C PHE A 130 -1.45 29.73 11.39
N LYS A 131 -1.09 30.25 12.58
CA LYS A 131 -1.38 31.62 12.99
C LYS A 131 -0.12 32.50 13.00
N GLY A 132 -0.09 33.46 12.08
CA GLY A 132 0.86 34.57 12.06
C GLY A 132 2.33 34.16 12.02
N GLU A 133 3.20 35.02 12.54
CA GLU A 133 4.66 34.86 12.53
C GLU A 133 5.18 33.87 13.59
N ASN A 134 4.35 33.53 14.58
CA ASN A 134 4.76 32.74 15.74
C ASN A 134 4.78 31.22 15.48
N ASN A 135 4.50 30.76 14.26
CA ASN A 135 4.43 29.33 13.91
C ASN A 135 3.51 28.49 14.83
N ASP A 136 2.54 29.12 15.49
CA ASP A 136 1.53 28.40 16.27
C ASP A 136 0.62 27.63 15.32
N VAL A 137 0.39 26.36 15.62
CA VAL A 137 -0.41 25.46 14.78
C VAL A 137 -1.57 24.87 15.58
N LEU A 138 -2.77 25.04 15.04
CA LEU A 138 -3.95 24.29 15.45
C LEU A 138 -4.19 23.18 14.43
N GLU A 139 -3.99 21.93 14.87
CA GLU A 139 -4.12 20.73 14.05
C GLU A 139 -5.41 19.99 14.39
N PHE A 140 -6.16 19.60 13.36
CA PHE A 140 -7.31 18.71 13.46
C PHE A 140 -7.01 17.41 12.73
N VAL A 141 -7.28 16.27 13.36
CA VAL A 141 -7.35 14.99 12.67
C VAL A 141 -8.81 14.66 12.47
N CYS A 142 -9.22 14.42 11.24
CA CYS A 142 -10.60 14.24 10.83
C CYS A 142 -10.79 12.93 10.08
N SER A 143 -11.95 12.32 10.28
CA SER A 143 -12.47 11.21 9.47
C SER A 143 -13.45 11.79 8.46
N ALA A 144 -13.14 11.66 7.16
CA ALA A 144 -14.00 12.13 6.08
C ALA A 144 -14.76 10.94 5.48
N TRP A 145 -16.09 11.02 5.54
CA TRP A 145 -17.04 10.12 4.91
C TRP A 145 -17.78 10.88 3.78
N PRO A 146 -18.50 10.21 2.87
CA PRO A 146 -19.17 10.88 1.76
C PRO A 146 -20.15 11.98 2.18
N ASN A 147 -20.76 11.83 3.36
CA ASN A 147 -21.81 12.72 3.86
C ASN A 147 -21.44 13.48 5.14
N SER A 148 -20.25 13.27 5.69
CA SER A 148 -19.86 13.87 6.97
C SER A 148 -18.35 13.97 7.13
N ILE A 149 -17.91 14.93 7.95
CA ILE A 149 -16.53 15.05 8.42
C ILE A 149 -16.58 15.08 9.95
N GLU A 150 -15.86 14.15 10.58
CA GLU A 150 -15.82 14.01 12.03
C GLU A 150 -14.45 14.39 12.56
N ILE A 151 -14.39 15.32 13.50
CA ILE A 151 -13.14 15.65 14.19
C ILE A 151 -12.83 14.55 15.19
N ARG A 152 -11.70 13.87 14.98
CA ARG A 152 -11.19 12.78 15.84
C ARG A 152 -10.27 13.30 16.92
N LYS A 153 -9.50 14.35 16.62
CA LYS A 153 -8.49 14.92 17.52
C LYS A 153 -8.27 16.39 17.20
N VAL A 154 -7.99 17.18 18.23
CA VAL A 154 -7.54 18.56 18.09
C VAL A 154 -6.28 18.74 18.91
N THR A 155 -5.23 19.20 18.26
CA THR A 155 -3.92 19.44 18.90
C THR A 155 -3.56 20.90 18.74
N MET A 156 -3.10 21.54 19.81
CA MET A 156 -2.53 22.88 19.74
C MET A 156 -1.04 22.81 20.02
N ARG A 157 -0.23 23.26 19.06
CA ARG A 157 1.22 23.42 19.20
C ARG A 157 1.54 24.90 19.26
N MET A 158 2.03 25.34 20.41
CA MET A 158 2.50 26.71 20.61
C MET A 158 4.02 26.77 20.50
N HIS A 159 4.53 27.88 20.00
CA HIS A 159 5.97 28.16 20.02
C HIS A 159 6.44 28.53 21.44
N GLY A 160 7.18 27.62 22.08
CA GLY A 160 7.72 27.76 23.44
C GLY A 160 8.85 26.76 23.70
N PRO A 161 9.54 26.79 24.85
CA PRO A 161 10.59 25.81 25.17
C PRO A 161 10.03 24.40 25.03
N ALA A 162 10.84 23.44 24.54
CA ALA A 162 10.47 22.07 24.16
C ALA A 162 9.74 21.23 25.24
N THR A 163 9.54 21.80 26.43
CA THR A 163 8.78 21.27 27.57
C THR A 163 7.33 21.75 27.63
N ALA A 164 6.89 22.65 26.74
CA ALA A 164 5.49 23.08 26.66
C ALA A 164 4.63 21.91 26.18
N GLN A 165 3.87 21.35 27.11
CA GLN A 165 3.02 20.18 26.91
C GLN A 165 2.04 20.42 25.75
N LEU A 166 2.09 19.53 24.75
CA LEU A 166 1.19 19.54 23.59
C LEU A 166 -0.26 19.33 24.09
N TYR A 167 -1.09 20.36 24.01
CA TYR A 167 -2.50 20.22 24.40
C TYR A 167 -3.21 19.35 23.35
N THR A 168 -3.69 18.19 23.76
CA THR A 168 -4.25 17.15 22.88
C THR A 168 -5.79 17.25 22.76
N GLY A 169 -6.38 18.35 23.23
CA GLY A 169 -7.83 18.54 23.22
C GLY A 169 -8.56 17.63 24.21
N PRO A 170 -9.84 17.89 24.51
CA PRO A 170 -10.70 16.91 25.17
C PRO A 170 -10.96 15.73 24.22
N PRO A 171 -11.23 14.53 24.75
CA PRO A 171 -11.64 13.40 23.91
C PRO A 171 -12.97 13.72 23.22
N PHE A 172 -13.02 13.55 21.90
CA PHE A 172 -14.26 13.65 21.14
C PHE A 172 -15.09 12.39 21.37
N LYS A 173 -16.39 12.55 21.67
CA LYS A 173 -17.30 11.41 21.80
C LYS A 173 -17.40 10.72 20.45
N MET A 174 -16.98 9.46 20.42
CA MET A 174 -17.18 8.59 19.28
C MET A 174 -18.64 8.17 19.30
N ASN A 175 -19.50 8.87 18.58
CA ASN A 175 -20.85 8.39 18.35
C ASN A 175 -20.69 7.12 17.50
N SER A 176 -20.93 5.97 18.10
CA SER A 176 -20.97 4.71 17.38
C SER A 176 -22.04 4.83 16.30
N ILE A 177 -21.60 4.83 15.04
CA ILE A 177 -22.49 4.66 13.88
C ILE A 177 -23.12 3.28 14.09
N THR A 178 -24.31 3.28 14.69
CA THR A 178 -25.14 2.09 14.83
C THR A 178 -25.80 1.92 13.47
N SER A 179 -25.24 0.99 12.69
CA SER A 179 -25.80 0.48 11.44
C SER A 179 -26.91 -0.53 11.70
#